data_AF-A0A1F6E6Q6-F1
#
_entry.id   AF-A0A1F6E6Q6-F1
#
_cell.length_a   1.000
_cell.length_b   1.000
_cell.length_c   1.000
_cell.angle_alpha   90.00
_cell.angle_beta   90.00
_cell.angle_gamma   90.00
#
_symmetry.space_group_name_H-M   'P 1'
#
loop_
_entity.id
_entity.type
_entity.pdbx_description
1 polymer ?
#
loop_
_entity_poly.entity_id
_entity_poly.type
_entity_poly.pdbx_seq_one_letter_code
_entity_poly.pdbx_strand_id
1 'polypeptide(L)'
;MKKIIFLFATLAGIILVAGFGNQIVFAGSSDNLSGYAWSDTIGWVSFNCTDAGSCSTTDYGVRVDPPSGAFSGYAWSENIGWISFNAADTAGCPSAPCAPALVTTTTSGTVTGWAKALSASGGWDGWIRLSGTAADSSSYGGTIASTTFSGYSWGSDVVGWLSWSGSGYGVRSSVDLVDPPSCTPAYFCSGNDLYYRNASCVESLSQSCSYGCSGSACIPPPSIGFTSFSATNISYGPFTATGHLEVKPSLLWSGDTTSVYWNVSNSTSCTVTGTNGDSWSGGFSGSAGRTSSPITSQTSYTLSCAGFSGAAPSSITETVNVNIIPVFEEL
;
A
#
# COMPACT_ATOMS: atom_id res chain seq x y z
N MET A 1 -0.19 -13.57 81.73
CA MET A 1 -0.45 -12.27 81.07
C MET A 1 -0.47 -12.49 79.57
N LYS A 2 -1.60 -12.14 78.92
CA LYS A 2 -1.91 -12.38 77.51
C LYS A 2 -0.77 -11.90 76.60
N LYS A 3 -0.23 -12.78 75.74
CA LYS A 3 0.55 -12.36 74.58
C LYS A 3 -0.12 -12.88 73.32
N ILE A 4 -0.51 -11.91 72.52
CA ILE A 4 -1.37 -11.95 71.34
C ILE A 4 -0.63 -12.64 70.20
N ILE A 5 -1.31 -13.57 69.54
CA ILE A 5 -0.92 -14.16 68.26
C ILE A 5 -1.14 -13.09 67.19
N PHE A 6 -0.06 -12.61 66.56
CA PHE A 6 -0.15 -11.86 65.31
C PHE A 6 0.31 -12.76 64.16
N LEU A 7 -0.67 -13.17 63.35
CA LEU A 7 -0.47 -13.72 62.02
C LEU A 7 0.30 -12.68 61.18
N PHE A 8 1.51 -13.02 60.74
CA PHE A 8 2.14 -12.34 59.61
C PHE A 8 1.60 -12.95 58.33
N ALA A 9 0.58 -12.32 57.75
CA ALA A 9 0.23 -12.55 56.35
C ALA A 9 1.37 -11.93 55.51
N THR A 10 2.20 -12.77 54.90
CA THR A 10 3.16 -12.35 53.89
C THR A 10 2.39 -11.90 52.65
N LEU A 11 2.13 -10.61 52.55
CA LEU A 11 1.69 -9.99 51.32
C LEU A 11 2.86 -10.07 50.35
N ALA A 12 2.81 -11.02 49.41
CA ALA A 12 3.71 -11.06 48.27
C ALA A 12 3.44 -9.78 47.46
N GLY A 13 4.24 -8.75 47.72
CA GLY A 13 4.29 -7.56 46.90
C GLY A 13 4.78 -7.97 45.52
N ILE A 14 3.83 -8.10 44.59
CA ILE A 14 4.13 -8.08 43.16
C ILE A 14 4.81 -6.74 42.92
N ILE A 15 6.14 -6.75 42.83
CA ILE A 15 6.89 -5.68 42.19
C ILE A 15 6.41 -5.71 40.75
N LEU A 16 5.44 -4.86 40.45
CA LEU A 16 5.14 -4.47 39.08
C LEU A 16 6.39 -3.73 38.63
N VAL A 17 7.33 -4.46 38.04
CA VAL A 17 8.36 -3.88 37.20
C VAL A 17 7.58 -3.20 36.10
N ALA A 18 7.29 -1.92 36.28
CA ALA A 18 6.97 -1.06 35.16
C ALA A 18 8.17 -1.21 34.23
N GLY A 19 8.02 -2.02 33.19
CA GLY A 19 8.94 -2.03 32.08
C GLY A 19 8.95 -0.61 31.57
N PHE A 20 9.96 0.17 31.98
CA PHE A 20 10.40 1.29 31.20
C PHE A 20 10.86 0.65 29.90
N GLY A 21 9.93 0.55 28.94
CA GLY A 21 10.29 0.24 27.58
C GLY A 21 11.41 1.20 27.22
N ASN A 22 12.56 0.65 26.86
CA ASN A 22 13.59 1.42 26.19
C ASN A 22 12.89 2.11 25.02
N GLN A 23 12.68 3.41 25.13
CA GLN A 23 12.26 4.23 24.00
C GLN A 23 13.47 4.24 23.06
N ILE A 24 13.50 3.27 22.14
CA ILE A 24 14.40 3.29 21.00
C ILE A 24 13.74 4.26 20.03
N VAL A 25 14.25 5.48 19.96
CA VAL A 25 13.70 6.51 19.08
C VAL A 25 14.40 6.41 17.72
N PHE A 26 13.61 6.36 16.66
CA PHE A 26 14.07 6.41 15.28
C PHE A 26 14.47 7.84 14.93
N ALA A 27 15.77 8.07 14.84
CA ALA A 27 16.36 9.21 14.17
C ALA A 27 17.68 8.72 13.57
N GLY A 28 17.91 8.96 12.28
CA GLY A 28 19.10 8.41 11.63
C GLY A 28 19.46 9.03 10.30
N SER A 29 20.46 8.46 9.61
CA SER A 29 21.02 9.01 8.37
C SER A 29 19.99 9.22 7.23
N SER A 30 18.80 8.65 7.34
CA SER A 30 17.68 8.82 6.40
C SER A 30 16.74 9.99 6.71
N ASP A 31 16.91 10.65 7.85
CA ASP A 31 16.10 11.83 8.20
C ASP A 31 16.39 13.00 7.28
N ASN A 32 15.37 13.82 7.08
CA ASN A 32 15.40 14.78 5.99
C ASN A 32 16.11 16.09 6.32
N LEU A 33 16.50 16.38 7.56
CA LEU A 33 17.35 17.54 7.86
C LEU A 33 18.82 17.15 8.03
N SER A 34 19.70 18.02 7.54
CA SER A 34 21.16 17.92 7.63
C SER A 34 21.80 19.31 7.72
N GLY A 35 23.08 19.37 8.02
CA GLY A 35 23.86 20.60 8.17
C GLY A 35 23.92 21.11 9.61
N TYR A 36 24.52 22.28 9.77
CA TYR A 36 24.83 22.85 11.07
C TYR A 36 24.12 24.18 11.31
N ALA A 37 23.62 24.36 12.53
CA ALA A 37 23.28 25.66 13.10
C ALA A 37 24.41 26.15 14.02
N TRP A 38 24.50 27.47 14.22
CA TRP A 38 25.57 28.11 14.99
C TRP A 38 25.03 28.98 16.11
N SER A 39 25.61 28.88 17.29
CA SER A 39 25.47 29.85 18.37
C SER A 39 26.83 30.30 18.87
N ASP A 40 26.97 31.58 19.17
CA ASP A 40 28.20 32.13 19.74
C ASP A 40 28.49 31.62 21.16
N THR A 41 27.48 31.07 21.86
CA THR A 41 27.61 30.59 23.24
C THR A 41 27.86 29.09 23.32
N ILE A 42 27.24 28.30 22.43
CA ILE A 42 27.29 26.82 22.48
C ILE A 42 27.93 26.17 21.23
N GLY A 43 28.44 26.99 20.31
CA GLY A 43 29.08 26.51 19.10
C GLY A 43 28.12 25.84 18.11
N TRP A 44 28.62 24.79 17.45
CA TRP A 44 27.91 24.09 16.39
C TRP A 44 26.85 23.13 16.94
N VAL A 45 25.71 23.11 16.26
CA VAL A 45 24.64 22.13 16.46
C VAL A 45 24.45 21.37 15.14
N SER A 46 24.73 20.06 15.15
CA SER A 46 24.56 19.16 14.01
C SER A 46 23.14 18.59 13.99
N PHE A 47 22.51 18.60 12.82
CA PHE A 47 21.14 18.09 12.64
C PHE A 47 21.09 16.64 12.15
N ASN A 48 22.21 16.05 11.73
CA ASN A 48 22.29 14.68 11.28
C ASN A 48 23.67 14.05 11.56
N CYS A 49 23.70 12.76 11.88
CA CYS A 49 24.95 12.03 12.07
C CYS A 49 25.85 12.03 10.82
N THR A 50 25.28 12.23 9.63
CA THR A 50 26.03 12.35 8.37
C THR A 50 26.90 13.59 8.33
N ASP A 51 26.50 14.65 9.05
CA ASP A 51 27.27 15.89 9.13
C ASP A 51 28.61 15.69 9.84
N ALA A 52 28.61 14.86 10.88
CA ALA A 52 29.76 14.54 11.72
C ALA A 52 30.45 13.21 11.31
N GLY A 53 29.94 12.52 10.29
CA GLY A 53 30.41 11.19 9.89
C GLY A 53 30.25 10.12 10.98
N SER A 54 29.32 10.32 11.91
CA SER A 54 29.18 9.53 13.14
C SER A 54 28.10 8.45 13.06
N CYS A 55 27.39 8.31 11.95
CA CYS A 55 26.24 7.38 11.82
C CYS A 55 26.57 5.91 12.12
N SER A 56 27.84 5.50 11.98
CA SER A 56 28.26 4.13 12.33
C SER A 56 28.36 3.88 13.83
N THR A 57 28.47 4.93 14.65
CA THR A 57 28.62 4.84 16.11
C THR A 57 27.44 5.45 16.86
N THR A 58 26.86 6.52 16.33
CA THR A 58 25.73 7.25 16.89
C THR A 58 24.84 7.72 15.75
N ASP A 59 23.78 6.96 15.49
CA ASP A 59 22.79 7.31 14.47
C ASP A 59 21.79 8.33 15.05
N TYR A 60 21.69 9.49 14.40
CA TYR A 60 20.74 10.55 14.77
C TYR A 60 20.41 11.44 13.57
N GLY A 61 19.29 12.12 13.66
CA GLY A 61 18.76 13.01 12.64
C GLY A 61 17.56 13.80 13.16
N VAL A 62 17.27 14.92 12.51
CA VAL A 62 16.01 15.65 12.70
C VAL A 62 15.18 15.50 11.43
N ARG A 63 13.89 15.18 11.60
CA ARG A 63 12.94 15.03 10.51
C ARG A 63 11.78 16.00 10.64
N VAL A 64 11.41 16.63 9.52
CA VAL A 64 10.13 17.32 9.35
C VAL A 64 9.22 16.46 8.49
N ASP A 65 8.04 16.14 8.99
CA ASP A 65 7.02 15.44 8.20
C ASP A 65 6.34 16.41 7.22
N PRO A 66 6.51 16.27 5.88
CA PRO A 66 5.99 17.26 4.94
C PRO A 66 4.47 17.45 4.99
N PRO A 67 3.63 16.39 5.15
CA PRO A 67 2.18 16.55 5.24
C PRO A 67 1.69 17.30 6.49
N SER A 68 2.31 17.08 7.64
CA SER A 68 1.85 17.65 8.92
C SER A 68 2.67 18.83 9.43
N GLY A 69 3.88 19.03 8.89
CA GLY A 69 4.87 19.97 9.39
C GLY A 69 5.49 19.55 10.75
N ALA A 70 5.16 18.38 11.29
CA ALA A 70 5.64 17.97 12.61
C ALA A 70 7.14 17.66 12.59
N PHE A 71 7.87 18.17 13.59
CA PHE A 71 9.26 17.80 13.80
C PHE A 71 9.38 16.54 14.68
N SER A 72 10.47 15.80 14.48
CA SER A 72 10.86 14.64 15.29
C SER A 72 12.38 14.43 15.23
N GLY A 73 12.92 13.68 16.17
CA GLY A 73 14.33 13.32 16.23
C GLY A 73 15.19 14.25 17.10
N TYR A 74 16.51 14.15 16.92
CA TYR A 74 17.49 14.79 17.80
C TYR A 74 18.62 15.46 17.00
N ALA A 75 19.02 16.64 17.47
CA ALA A 75 20.26 17.30 17.07
C ALA A 75 21.31 17.16 18.17
N TRP A 76 22.58 17.33 17.81
CA TRP A 76 23.71 17.18 18.72
C TRP A 76 24.57 18.44 18.79
N SER A 77 24.93 18.85 20.01
CA SER A 77 25.98 19.84 20.28
C SER A 77 26.99 19.24 21.25
N GLU A 78 28.27 19.50 21.01
CA GLU A 78 29.33 19.09 21.93
C GLU A 78 29.27 19.83 23.28
N ASN A 79 28.68 21.03 23.31
CA ASN A 79 28.64 21.90 24.50
C ASN A 79 27.41 21.67 25.38
N ILE A 80 26.26 21.32 24.80
CA ILE A 80 24.99 21.14 25.56
C ILE A 80 24.34 19.77 25.36
N GLY A 81 24.97 18.88 24.60
CA GLY A 81 24.50 17.52 24.34
C GLY A 81 23.29 17.46 23.42
N TRP A 82 22.43 16.47 23.66
CA TRP A 82 21.25 16.20 22.84
C TRP A 82 20.18 17.29 22.93
N ILE A 83 19.70 17.73 21.79
CA ILE A 83 18.57 18.64 21.62
C ILE A 83 17.43 17.85 20.96
N SER A 84 16.33 17.67 21.68
CA SER A 84 15.15 16.95 21.20
C SER A 84 14.19 17.88 20.46
N PHE A 85 13.73 17.39 19.31
CA PHE A 85 12.61 17.93 18.55
C PHE A 85 11.36 17.05 18.66
N ASN A 86 11.33 16.08 19.58
CA ASN A 86 10.18 15.22 19.76
C ASN A 86 9.09 15.93 20.57
N ALA A 87 7.85 15.87 20.09
CA ALA A 87 6.71 16.49 20.78
C ALA A 87 6.58 16.06 22.25
N ALA A 88 6.90 14.80 22.56
CA ALA A 88 6.87 14.25 23.91
C ALA A 88 7.85 14.96 24.87
N ASP A 89 9.06 15.26 24.41
CA ASP A 89 10.10 15.91 25.23
C ASP A 89 9.85 17.41 25.40
N THR A 90 8.97 17.98 24.57
CA THR A 90 8.60 19.40 24.62
C THR A 90 7.31 19.66 25.40
N ALA A 91 6.68 18.61 25.95
CA ALA A 91 5.54 18.75 26.84
C ALA A 91 5.92 19.61 28.07
N GLY A 92 5.10 20.62 28.39
CA GLY A 92 5.37 21.53 29.50
C GLY A 92 6.31 22.70 29.17
N CYS A 93 6.42 23.07 27.89
CA CYS A 93 7.13 24.27 27.46
C CYS A 93 6.63 25.55 28.18
N PRO A 94 7.45 26.62 28.24
CA PRO A 94 7.08 27.87 28.93
C PRO A 94 5.82 28.54 28.38
N SER A 95 5.53 28.38 27.08
CA SER A 95 4.30 28.91 26.47
C SER A 95 3.89 28.11 25.25
N ALA A 96 2.61 27.76 25.14
CA ALA A 96 2.07 27.08 23.98
C ALA A 96 2.19 27.91 22.68
N PRO A 97 2.26 27.28 21.50
CA PRO A 97 2.30 25.83 21.26
C PRO A 97 3.66 25.23 21.65
N CYS A 98 3.64 24.02 22.23
CA CYS A 98 4.88 23.36 22.67
C CYS A 98 5.55 22.56 21.57
N ALA A 99 4.79 21.74 20.86
CA ALA A 99 5.33 20.84 19.84
C ALA A 99 6.02 21.64 18.72
N PRO A 100 7.23 21.25 18.32
CA PRO A 100 7.93 21.88 17.21
C PRO A 100 7.22 21.55 15.91
N ALA A 101 6.90 22.58 15.13
CA ALA A 101 6.12 22.45 13.90
C ALA A 101 6.58 23.45 12.83
N LEU A 102 6.59 23.01 11.58
CA LEU A 102 6.78 23.84 10.41
C LEU A 102 5.40 24.24 9.87
N VAL A 103 5.11 25.54 9.92
CA VAL A 103 3.88 26.10 9.35
C VAL A 103 4.22 26.69 7.99
N THR A 104 3.67 26.11 6.92
CA THR A 104 4.01 26.46 5.55
C THR A 104 2.97 27.38 4.91
N THR A 105 3.47 28.17 3.96
CA THR A 105 2.72 28.95 2.97
C THR A 105 3.21 28.52 1.59
N THR A 106 2.62 29.03 0.51
CA THR A 106 2.98 28.63 -0.86
C THR A 106 4.43 28.97 -1.27
N THR A 107 5.13 29.83 -0.53
CA THR A 107 6.49 30.29 -0.89
C THR A 107 7.49 30.26 0.26
N SER A 108 7.04 30.01 1.49
CA SER A 108 7.93 29.93 2.67
C SER A 108 7.28 29.15 3.81
N GLY A 109 8.08 28.68 4.76
CA GLY A 109 7.59 28.12 6.02
C GLY A 109 8.24 28.79 7.23
N THR A 110 7.53 28.76 8.36
CA THR A 110 8.01 29.26 9.67
C THR A 110 8.08 28.11 10.65
N VAL A 111 9.21 27.98 11.34
CA VAL A 111 9.41 27.01 12.42
C VAL A 111 8.84 27.58 13.72
N THR A 112 7.97 26.82 14.37
CA THR A 112 7.23 27.22 15.57
C THR A 112 7.39 26.19 16.67
N GLY A 113 7.01 26.55 17.89
CA GLY A 113 7.12 25.68 19.06
C GLY A 113 8.48 25.74 19.73
N TRP A 114 8.86 24.64 20.37
CA TRP A 114 10.06 24.55 21.20
C TRP A 114 10.87 23.30 20.88
N ALA A 115 12.17 23.38 21.10
CA ALA A 115 13.06 22.24 21.24
C ALA A 115 13.57 22.16 22.69
N LYS A 116 14.03 20.97 23.10
CA LYS A 116 14.47 20.71 24.47
C LYS A 116 15.90 20.19 24.51
N ALA A 117 16.79 20.92 25.16
CA ALA A 117 18.09 20.38 25.53
C ALA A 117 17.93 19.40 26.70
N LEU A 118 18.34 18.15 26.49
CA LEU A 118 18.13 17.06 27.45
C LEU A 118 19.15 17.05 28.58
N SER A 119 20.31 17.69 28.38
CA SER A 119 21.38 17.79 29.39
C SER A 119 21.31 19.09 30.21
N ALA A 120 20.16 19.79 30.17
CA ALA A 120 19.98 21.02 30.92
C ALA A 120 20.18 20.80 32.42
N SER A 121 21.14 21.52 32.99
CA SER A 121 21.56 21.39 34.38
C SER A 121 22.07 22.75 34.89
N GLY A 122 22.37 22.87 36.18
CA GLY A 122 22.95 24.10 36.74
C GLY A 122 22.01 25.31 36.77
N GLY A 123 20.69 25.11 36.75
CA GLY A 123 19.68 26.17 36.83
C GLY A 123 19.13 26.63 35.48
N TRP A 124 19.65 26.13 34.36
CA TRP A 124 19.04 26.31 33.05
C TRP A 124 17.89 25.31 32.84
N ASP A 125 16.81 25.80 32.27
CA ASP A 125 15.58 25.03 32.03
C ASP A 125 15.60 24.23 30.72
N GLY A 126 16.61 24.41 29.86
CA GLY A 126 16.81 23.62 28.65
C GLY A 126 15.91 24.00 27.47
N TRP A 127 15.11 25.06 27.59
CA TRP A 127 14.13 25.41 26.58
C TRP A 127 14.75 26.26 25.46
N ILE A 128 14.51 25.86 24.21
CA ILE A 128 14.93 26.60 23.01
C ILE A 128 13.66 26.93 22.22
N ARG A 129 13.33 28.23 22.14
CA ARG A 129 12.15 28.72 21.42
C ARG A 129 12.47 28.89 19.95
N LEU A 130 11.66 28.28 19.09
CA LEU A 130 11.95 28.20 17.66
C LEU A 130 11.51 29.46 16.89
N SER A 131 10.52 30.19 17.42
CA SER A 131 10.12 31.52 16.97
C SER A 131 9.39 32.29 18.06
N GLY A 132 9.42 33.62 17.99
CA GLY A 132 8.82 34.48 18.99
C GLY A 132 9.05 35.96 18.75
N THR A 133 8.92 36.72 19.84
CA THR A 133 9.15 38.16 19.89
C THR A 133 10.28 38.43 20.88
N ALA A 134 11.29 39.18 20.45
CA ALA A 134 12.42 39.59 21.27
C ALA A 134 12.03 40.75 22.20
N ALA A 135 12.92 41.09 23.15
CA ALA A 135 12.67 42.12 24.15
C ALA A 135 12.46 43.53 23.54
N ASP A 136 13.02 43.78 22.36
CA ASP A 136 12.84 45.01 21.59
C ASP A 136 11.57 45.01 20.73
N SER A 137 10.68 44.03 20.91
CA SER A 137 9.46 43.81 20.13
C SER A 137 9.67 43.36 18.68
N SER A 138 10.91 43.09 18.25
CA SER A 138 11.16 42.47 16.95
C SER A 138 10.72 41.01 16.95
N SER A 139 10.22 40.51 15.82
CA SER A 139 9.96 39.08 15.64
C SER A 139 11.24 38.34 15.24
N TYR A 140 11.40 37.12 15.74
CA TYR A 140 12.44 36.20 15.32
C TYR A 140 11.84 34.81 15.08
N GLY A 141 12.55 33.99 14.31
CA GLY A 141 12.19 32.60 14.12
C GLY A 141 13.02 31.93 13.06
N GLY A 142 13.06 30.59 13.12
CA GLY A 142 13.49 29.78 12.00
C GLY A 142 12.49 29.90 10.85
N THR A 143 12.96 30.07 9.64
CA THR A 143 12.16 30.04 8.41
C THR A 143 12.78 29.09 7.41
N ILE A 144 12.01 28.68 6.41
CA ILE A 144 12.50 27.88 5.31
C ILE A 144 11.96 28.40 3.98
N ALA A 145 12.81 28.36 2.96
CA ALA A 145 12.42 28.51 1.57
C ALA A 145 12.89 27.26 0.80
N SER A 146 11.94 26.53 0.23
CA SER A 146 12.17 25.22 -0.41
C SER A 146 12.89 24.24 0.53
N THR A 147 14.20 24.09 0.38
CA THR A 147 15.06 23.18 1.14
C THR A 147 15.98 23.88 2.14
N THR A 148 16.04 25.21 2.16
CA THR A 148 17.06 25.93 2.96
C THR A 148 16.44 26.65 4.14
N PHE A 149 16.90 26.32 5.34
CA PHE A 149 16.49 27.00 6.56
C PHE A 149 17.30 28.29 6.76
N SER A 150 16.69 29.27 7.42
CA SER A 150 17.32 30.52 7.82
C SER A 150 16.69 31.09 9.09
N GLY A 151 17.21 32.21 9.58
CA GLY A 151 16.68 32.85 10.78
C GLY A 151 17.24 32.26 12.08
N TYR A 152 16.55 32.52 13.19
CA TYR A 152 17.10 32.33 14.53
C TYR A 152 16.12 31.67 15.50
N SER A 153 16.66 30.88 16.41
CA SER A 153 15.99 30.42 17.63
C SER A 153 16.67 31.01 18.86
N TRP A 154 15.98 31.01 20.00
CA TRP A 154 16.49 31.60 21.23
C TRP A 154 16.39 30.62 22.40
N GLY A 155 17.48 30.40 23.13
CA GLY A 155 17.50 29.51 24.30
C GLY A 155 18.12 30.14 25.55
N SER A 156 17.65 31.34 25.90
CA SER A 156 18.14 32.11 27.06
C SER A 156 19.62 32.47 26.93
N ASP A 157 20.25 32.92 28.03
CA ASP A 157 21.66 33.31 28.04
C ASP A 157 22.62 32.14 27.81
N VAL A 158 22.14 30.90 28.02
CA VAL A 158 22.95 29.68 27.84
C VAL A 158 23.14 29.35 26.37
N VAL A 159 22.07 29.26 25.59
CA VAL A 159 22.17 28.99 24.14
C VAL A 159 22.33 30.27 23.36
N GLY A 160 21.80 31.39 23.85
CA GLY A 160 21.73 32.64 23.12
C GLY A 160 20.94 32.50 21.82
N TRP A 161 21.36 33.26 20.82
CA TRP A 161 20.84 33.18 19.47
C TRP A 161 21.46 31.97 18.75
N LEU A 162 20.59 31.05 18.32
CA LEU A 162 20.95 29.93 17.47
C LEU A 162 20.57 30.26 16.02
N SER A 163 21.56 30.54 15.18
CA SER A 163 21.40 30.83 13.76
C SER A 163 21.29 29.56 12.93
N TRP A 164 20.24 29.45 12.12
CA TRP A 164 19.99 28.28 11.27
C TRP A 164 20.80 28.29 9.98
N SER A 165 21.40 29.44 9.62
CA SER A 165 22.24 29.58 8.44
C SER A 165 23.14 30.81 8.51
N GLY A 166 24.28 30.77 7.84
CA GLY A 166 25.15 31.93 7.64
C GLY A 166 26.10 31.72 6.47
N SER A 167 27.17 32.52 6.42
CA SER A 167 28.17 32.38 5.35
C SER A 167 28.89 31.04 5.47
N GLY A 168 28.60 30.11 4.55
CA GLY A 168 29.26 28.80 4.49
C GLY A 168 28.65 27.70 5.36
N TYR A 169 27.54 27.95 6.06
CA TYR A 169 26.85 26.93 6.86
C TYR A 169 25.33 27.10 6.82
N GLY A 170 24.61 26.03 7.15
CA GLY A 170 23.18 26.10 7.41
C GLY A 170 22.49 24.74 7.40
N VAL A 171 21.29 24.72 7.95
CA VAL A 171 20.42 23.54 8.00
C VAL A 171 19.64 23.44 6.68
N ARG A 172 19.57 22.24 6.11
CA ARG A 172 18.89 21.96 4.84
C ARG A 172 18.03 20.72 4.93
N SER A 173 16.92 20.76 4.20
CA SER A 173 16.07 19.61 3.95
C SER A 173 16.48 18.89 2.67
N SER A 174 16.47 17.56 2.67
CA SER A 174 16.65 16.72 1.47
C SER A 174 15.42 16.69 0.57
N VAL A 175 14.29 17.25 1.04
CA VAL A 175 13.02 17.40 0.30
C VAL A 175 12.52 18.85 0.36
N ASP A 176 11.78 19.29 -0.66
CA ASP A 176 11.09 20.58 -0.59
C ASP A 176 9.96 20.49 0.45
N LEU A 177 10.03 21.30 1.51
CA LEU A 177 9.02 21.31 2.58
C LEU A 177 7.97 22.40 2.39
N VAL A 178 8.15 23.32 1.42
CA VAL A 178 7.27 24.46 1.17
C VAL A 178 6.28 24.15 0.05
N ASP A 179 6.77 23.49 -1.00
CA ASP A 179 5.96 22.88 -2.06
C ASP A 179 6.38 21.40 -2.20
N PRO A 180 6.03 20.55 -1.22
CA PRO A 180 6.34 19.13 -1.34
C PRO A 180 5.67 18.61 -2.60
N PRO A 181 6.34 17.79 -3.43
CA PRO A 181 5.75 17.28 -4.66
C PRO A 181 4.38 16.68 -4.34
N SER A 182 3.34 17.30 -4.90
CA SER A 182 1.95 16.88 -4.69
C SER A 182 1.73 15.58 -5.45
N CYS A 183 2.11 14.46 -4.83
CA CYS A 183 1.76 13.15 -5.34
C CYS A 183 0.27 12.91 -5.11
N THR A 184 -0.53 13.11 -6.15
CA THR A 184 -1.93 12.65 -6.15
C THR A 184 -1.93 11.13 -6.03
N PRO A 185 -2.60 10.55 -5.00
CA PRO A 185 -2.68 9.12 -4.86
C PRO A 185 -3.34 8.49 -6.07
N ALA A 186 -2.68 7.50 -6.68
CA ALA A 186 -3.13 6.91 -7.93
C ALA A 186 -2.61 5.49 -8.10
N TYR A 187 -3.41 4.70 -8.81
CA TYR A 187 -2.95 3.44 -9.37
C TYR A 187 -2.30 3.68 -10.73
N PHE A 188 -1.21 2.98 -11.01
CA PHE A 188 -0.51 3.06 -12.28
C PHE A 188 0.18 1.74 -12.58
N CYS A 189 0.41 1.47 -13.86
CA CYS A 189 1.12 0.27 -14.28
C CYS A 189 2.64 0.51 -14.27
N SER A 190 3.38 -0.42 -13.67
CA SER A 190 4.83 -0.49 -13.78
C SER A 190 5.21 -1.92 -14.20
N GLY A 191 5.74 -2.05 -15.41
CA GLY A 191 5.89 -3.35 -16.06
C GLY A 191 4.53 -4.02 -16.30
N ASN A 192 4.40 -5.28 -15.89
CA ASN A 192 3.16 -6.04 -16.04
C ASN A 192 2.20 -5.90 -14.84
N ASP A 193 2.62 -5.22 -13.77
CA ASP A 193 1.90 -5.22 -12.50
C ASP A 193 1.34 -3.84 -12.13
N LEU A 194 0.33 -3.83 -11.27
CA LEU A 194 -0.32 -2.61 -10.81
C LEU A 194 0.35 -2.13 -9.52
N TYR A 195 0.76 -0.86 -9.52
CA TYR A 195 1.33 -0.18 -8.37
C TYR A 195 0.38 0.89 -7.86
N TYR A 196 0.47 1.16 -6.57
CA TYR A 196 -0.21 2.27 -5.91
C TYR A 196 0.82 3.26 -5.39
N ARG A 197 0.68 4.53 -5.77
CA ARG A 197 1.43 5.65 -5.21
C ARG A 197 0.56 6.35 -4.18
N ASN A 198 1.09 6.53 -2.97
CA ASN A 198 0.38 7.27 -1.91
C ASN A 198 0.67 8.79 -1.96
N ALA A 199 0.08 9.53 -1.03
CA ALA A 199 0.25 10.99 -0.90
C ALA A 199 1.69 11.43 -0.54
N SER A 200 2.53 10.49 -0.09
CA SER A 200 3.94 10.71 0.24
C SER A 200 4.89 10.21 -0.86
N CYS A 201 4.38 9.96 -2.07
CA CYS A 201 5.12 9.43 -3.22
C CYS A 201 5.74 8.05 -3.02
N VAL A 202 5.34 7.30 -1.99
CA VAL A 202 5.78 5.93 -1.80
C VAL A 202 4.99 5.03 -2.73
N GLU A 203 5.71 4.31 -3.58
CA GLU A 203 5.15 3.34 -4.51
C GLU A 203 5.21 1.95 -3.90
N SER A 204 4.12 1.20 -4.03
CA SER A 204 4.01 -0.17 -3.55
C SER A 204 3.30 -1.04 -4.57
N LEU A 205 3.72 -2.30 -4.67
CA LEU A 205 3.04 -3.29 -5.50
C LEU A 205 1.64 -3.51 -4.93
N SER A 206 0.61 -3.16 -5.70
CA SER A 206 -0.78 -3.34 -5.29
C SER A 206 -1.29 -4.73 -5.65
N GLN A 207 -1.02 -5.20 -6.86
CA GLN A 207 -1.38 -6.53 -7.31
C GLN A 207 -0.52 -6.93 -8.51
N SER A 208 -0.19 -8.22 -8.60
CA SER A 208 0.44 -8.79 -9.79
C SER A 208 -0.63 -9.14 -10.82
N CYS A 209 -0.45 -8.70 -12.08
CA CYS A 209 -1.45 -8.90 -13.12
C CYS A 209 -1.04 -10.02 -14.09
N SER A 210 -1.70 -11.17 -14.02
CA SER A 210 -1.38 -12.34 -14.88
C SER A 210 -1.58 -12.09 -16.38
N TYR A 211 -2.44 -11.14 -16.75
CA TYR A 211 -2.73 -10.77 -18.15
C TYR A 211 -2.17 -9.38 -18.51
N GLY A 212 -1.27 -8.85 -17.68
CA GLY A 212 -0.67 -7.53 -17.83
C GLY A 212 -1.50 -6.40 -17.22
N CYS A 213 -0.95 -5.20 -17.29
CA CYS A 213 -1.53 -3.99 -16.73
C CYS A 213 -1.64 -2.92 -17.83
N SER A 214 -2.75 -2.18 -17.85
CA SER A 214 -2.92 -1.03 -18.74
C SER A 214 -3.61 0.12 -18.02
N GLY A 215 -3.08 1.34 -18.19
CA GLY A 215 -3.56 2.52 -17.50
C GLY A 215 -3.38 2.43 -15.99
N SER A 216 -4.49 2.22 -15.29
CA SER A 216 -4.55 2.17 -13.81
C SER A 216 -5.23 0.90 -13.30
N ALA A 217 -5.25 -0.18 -14.08
CA ALA A 217 -5.86 -1.44 -13.70
C ALA A 217 -5.18 -2.66 -14.35
N CYS A 218 -5.34 -3.83 -13.72
CA CYS A 218 -4.99 -5.09 -14.38
C CYS A 218 -5.95 -5.37 -15.53
N ILE A 219 -5.41 -5.92 -16.62
CA ILE A 219 -6.19 -6.41 -17.74
C ILE A 219 -6.91 -7.68 -17.27
N PRO A 220 -8.25 -7.78 -17.44
CA PRO A 220 -8.97 -9.00 -17.08
C PRO A 220 -8.59 -10.16 -18.01
N PRO A 221 -8.69 -11.41 -17.54
CA PRO A 221 -8.58 -12.59 -18.40
C PRO A 221 -9.54 -12.52 -19.59
N PRO A 222 -9.19 -13.14 -20.74
CA PRO A 222 -10.10 -13.28 -21.87
C PRO A 222 -11.40 -13.96 -21.47
N SER A 223 -12.54 -13.40 -21.90
CA SER A 223 -13.86 -13.99 -21.67
C SER A 223 -14.01 -15.30 -22.45
N ILE A 224 -14.57 -16.31 -21.78
CA ILE A 224 -15.02 -17.55 -22.41
C ILE A 224 -16.13 -17.25 -23.42
N GLY A 225 -16.10 -17.93 -24.57
CA GLY A 225 -17.09 -17.68 -25.63
C GLY A 225 -17.13 -18.77 -26.69
N PHE A 226 -18.16 -18.69 -27.53
CA PHE A 226 -18.35 -19.60 -28.66
C PHE A 226 -17.64 -19.08 -29.91
N THR A 227 -17.07 -19.99 -30.68
CA THR A 227 -16.39 -19.66 -31.94
C THR A 227 -16.97 -20.48 -33.08
N SER A 228 -17.49 -19.80 -34.10
CA SER A 228 -18.03 -20.47 -35.28
C SER A 228 -16.95 -21.24 -36.04
N PHE A 229 -17.36 -22.31 -36.71
CA PHE A 229 -16.46 -23.16 -37.49
C PHE A 229 -17.18 -23.86 -38.64
N SER A 230 -16.43 -24.26 -39.65
CA SER A 230 -16.94 -25.10 -40.74
C SER A 230 -17.04 -26.54 -40.27
N ALA A 231 -18.26 -27.05 -40.24
CA ALA A 231 -18.59 -28.41 -39.84
C ALA A 231 -19.09 -29.21 -41.05
N THR A 232 -19.03 -30.53 -40.97
CA THR A 232 -19.56 -31.44 -41.97
C THR A 232 -20.35 -32.53 -41.27
N ASN A 233 -21.56 -32.79 -41.75
CA ASN A 233 -22.35 -33.94 -41.35
C ASN A 233 -22.42 -34.95 -42.50
N ILE A 234 -22.37 -36.25 -42.18
CA ILE A 234 -22.36 -37.30 -43.20
C ILE A 234 -23.64 -37.33 -44.06
N SER A 235 -24.78 -36.92 -43.48
CA SER A 235 -26.09 -36.93 -44.13
C SER A 235 -26.46 -35.60 -44.77
N TYR A 236 -25.96 -34.48 -44.24
CA TYR A 236 -26.36 -33.13 -44.66
C TYR A 236 -25.26 -32.34 -45.39
N GLY A 237 -24.03 -32.87 -45.46
CA GLY A 237 -22.89 -32.17 -46.03
C GLY A 237 -22.35 -31.05 -45.14
N PRO A 238 -21.59 -30.09 -45.71
CA PRO A 238 -20.96 -29.01 -44.95
C PRO A 238 -21.96 -27.94 -44.51
N PHE A 239 -21.73 -27.38 -43.32
CA PHE A 239 -22.50 -26.27 -42.76
C PHE A 239 -21.62 -25.41 -41.83
N THR A 240 -22.08 -24.21 -41.50
CA THR A 240 -21.42 -23.35 -40.51
C THR A 240 -22.05 -23.59 -39.15
N ALA A 241 -21.30 -24.18 -38.23
CA ALA A 241 -21.69 -24.29 -36.83
C ALA A 241 -21.37 -22.97 -36.11
N THR A 242 -22.25 -22.53 -35.21
CA THR A 242 -22.07 -21.27 -34.47
C THR A 242 -21.04 -21.37 -33.35
N GLY A 243 -20.69 -22.60 -32.96
CA GLY A 243 -19.85 -22.90 -31.80
C GLY A 243 -20.67 -23.27 -30.56
N HIS A 244 -21.92 -22.82 -30.48
CA HIS A 244 -22.91 -23.28 -29.50
C HIS A 244 -23.13 -24.78 -29.61
N LEU A 245 -23.72 -25.37 -28.57
CA LEU A 245 -24.04 -26.80 -28.57
C LEU A 245 -25.16 -27.10 -29.57
N GLU A 246 -24.81 -27.79 -30.65
CA GLU A 246 -25.71 -28.14 -31.75
C GLU A 246 -25.74 -29.66 -31.97
N VAL A 247 -26.89 -30.21 -32.36
CA VAL A 247 -27.06 -31.62 -32.72
C VAL A 247 -27.69 -31.75 -34.11
N LYS A 248 -27.16 -32.68 -34.92
CA LYS A 248 -27.69 -32.96 -36.25
C LYS A 248 -27.63 -34.46 -36.58
N PRO A 249 -28.79 -35.13 -36.84
CA PRO A 249 -30.17 -34.61 -36.71
C PRO A 249 -30.63 -34.47 -35.24
N SER A 250 -31.61 -33.59 -35.00
CA SER A 250 -32.28 -33.44 -33.68
C SER A 250 -33.55 -34.28 -33.52
N LEU A 251 -34.01 -34.93 -34.60
CA LEU A 251 -35.16 -35.84 -34.62
C LEU A 251 -34.78 -37.06 -35.46
N LEU A 252 -34.88 -38.25 -34.88
CA LEU A 252 -34.40 -39.51 -35.49
C LEU A 252 -35.25 -40.71 -35.04
N TRP A 253 -35.09 -41.87 -35.67
CA TRP A 253 -35.77 -43.10 -35.23
C TRP A 253 -35.06 -43.72 -34.03
N SER A 254 -35.79 -44.49 -33.23
CA SER A 254 -35.18 -45.22 -32.10
C SER A 254 -34.08 -46.15 -32.61
N GLY A 255 -32.87 -46.01 -32.05
CA GLY A 255 -31.67 -46.75 -32.45
C GLY A 255 -30.72 -46.00 -33.38
N ASP A 256 -31.14 -44.88 -33.97
CA ASP A 256 -30.26 -44.04 -34.79
C ASP A 256 -29.29 -43.22 -33.93
N THR A 257 -28.23 -42.71 -34.56
CA THR A 257 -27.23 -41.83 -33.92
C THR A 257 -27.35 -40.39 -34.41
N THR A 258 -26.97 -39.43 -33.57
CA THR A 258 -26.79 -38.02 -33.97
C THR A 258 -25.31 -37.62 -33.94
N SER A 259 -24.97 -36.50 -34.55
CA SER A 259 -23.67 -35.84 -34.37
C SER A 259 -23.83 -34.58 -33.52
N VAL A 260 -22.99 -34.44 -32.50
CA VAL A 260 -22.95 -33.34 -31.55
C VAL A 260 -21.77 -32.41 -31.88
N TYR A 261 -22.03 -31.12 -31.97
CA TYR A 261 -21.08 -30.09 -32.42
C TYR A 261 -20.97 -28.98 -31.38
N TRP A 262 -19.74 -28.54 -31.09
CA TRP A 262 -19.45 -27.38 -30.24
C TRP A 262 -18.04 -26.87 -30.49
N ASN A 263 -17.82 -25.59 -30.20
CA ASN A 263 -16.50 -24.98 -30.23
C ASN A 263 -16.44 -23.77 -29.29
N VAL A 264 -15.67 -23.91 -28.22
CA VAL A 264 -15.54 -22.95 -27.12
C VAL A 264 -14.09 -22.47 -27.02
N SER A 265 -13.91 -21.15 -27.05
CA SER A 265 -12.62 -20.48 -26.85
C SER A 265 -12.45 -19.97 -25.42
N ASN A 266 -11.21 -19.70 -25.02
CA ASN A 266 -10.85 -19.15 -23.70
C ASN A 266 -11.40 -19.97 -22.52
N SER A 267 -11.45 -21.30 -22.67
CA SER A 267 -11.84 -22.24 -21.62
C SER A 267 -10.63 -22.99 -21.08
N THR A 268 -10.69 -23.33 -19.79
CA THR A 268 -9.70 -24.19 -19.12
C THR A 268 -10.10 -25.67 -19.20
N SER A 269 -11.39 -25.94 -19.19
CA SER A 269 -11.96 -27.28 -19.35
C SER A 269 -13.35 -27.21 -19.94
N CYS A 270 -13.70 -28.22 -20.75
CA CYS A 270 -15.04 -28.41 -21.30
C CYS A 270 -15.41 -29.88 -21.27
N THR A 271 -16.65 -30.18 -20.92
CA THR A 271 -17.24 -31.52 -20.96
C THR A 271 -18.63 -31.45 -21.57
N VAL A 272 -18.96 -32.43 -22.41
CA VAL A 272 -20.32 -32.68 -22.89
C VAL A 272 -20.78 -34.01 -22.30
N THR A 273 -21.96 -34.03 -21.69
CA THR A 273 -22.58 -35.23 -21.13
C THR A 273 -23.98 -35.44 -21.69
N GLY A 274 -24.28 -36.66 -22.11
CA GLY A 274 -25.60 -37.09 -22.56
C GLY A 274 -26.34 -37.87 -21.47
N THR A 275 -27.66 -37.68 -21.38
CA THR A 275 -28.55 -38.52 -20.54
C THR A 275 -28.55 -40.00 -20.93
N ASN A 276 -28.06 -40.35 -22.12
CA ASN A 276 -27.82 -41.72 -22.59
C ASN A 276 -26.48 -42.31 -22.13
N GLY A 277 -25.69 -41.57 -21.33
CA GLY A 277 -24.39 -42.01 -20.81
C GLY A 277 -23.18 -41.59 -21.66
N ASP A 278 -23.38 -40.94 -22.81
CA ASP A 278 -22.29 -40.42 -23.61
C ASP A 278 -21.53 -39.30 -22.88
N SER A 279 -20.21 -39.26 -23.04
CA SER A 279 -19.40 -38.18 -22.50
C SER A 279 -18.18 -37.89 -23.36
N TRP A 280 -17.91 -36.60 -23.59
CA TRP A 280 -16.75 -36.12 -24.31
C TRP A 280 -16.09 -34.96 -23.58
N SER A 281 -14.76 -34.93 -23.60
CA SER A 281 -13.95 -33.83 -23.06
C SER A 281 -13.33 -32.98 -24.17
N GLY A 282 -13.11 -31.70 -23.89
CA GLY A 282 -12.43 -30.75 -24.77
C GLY A 282 -13.35 -29.67 -25.30
N GLY A 283 -12.78 -28.50 -25.60
CA GLY A 283 -13.53 -27.32 -26.05
C GLY A 283 -14.01 -27.38 -27.50
N PHE A 284 -13.55 -28.34 -28.30
CA PHE A 284 -13.86 -28.44 -29.71
C PHE A 284 -14.26 -29.86 -30.10
N SER A 285 -15.41 -30.02 -30.75
CA SER A 285 -15.92 -31.32 -31.22
C SER A 285 -15.14 -31.88 -32.41
N GLY A 286 -14.39 -31.05 -33.14
CA GLY A 286 -13.91 -31.35 -34.49
C GLY A 286 -14.95 -30.97 -35.56
N SER A 287 -14.50 -30.80 -36.80
CA SER A 287 -15.37 -30.43 -37.94
C SER A 287 -16.41 -31.51 -38.26
N ALA A 288 -16.13 -32.79 -38.00
CA ALA A 288 -17.09 -33.88 -38.15
C ALA A 288 -18.07 -34.02 -36.97
N GLY A 289 -17.85 -33.30 -35.87
CA GLY A 289 -18.60 -33.48 -34.63
C GLY A 289 -18.22 -34.76 -33.88
N ARG A 290 -18.93 -35.04 -32.78
CA ARG A 290 -18.88 -36.33 -32.08
C ARG A 290 -20.15 -37.11 -32.35
N THR A 291 -20.01 -38.34 -32.84
CA THR A 291 -21.15 -39.24 -33.04
C THR A 291 -21.62 -39.80 -31.70
N SER A 292 -22.91 -39.76 -31.45
CA SER A 292 -23.53 -40.33 -30.25
C SER A 292 -23.57 -41.85 -30.30
N SER A 293 -23.76 -42.47 -29.13
CA SER A 293 -24.34 -43.80 -29.05
C SER A 293 -25.78 -43.81 -29.61
N PRO A 294 -26.34 -45.00 -29.94
CA PRO A 294 -27.73 -45.13 -30.37
C PRO A 294 -28.72 -44.46 -29.42
N ILE A 295 -29.68 -43.71 -29.96
CA ILE A 295 -30.66 -42.94 -29.21
C ILE A 295 -31.98 -43.72 -29.13
N THR A 296 -32.32 -44.22 -27.94
CA THR A 296 -33.51 -45.07 -27.71
C THR A 296 -34.61 -44.39 -26.90
N SER A 297 -34.31 -43.26 -26.27
CA SER A 297 -35.27 -42.33 -25.67
C SER A 297 -34.85 -40.89 -25.95
N GLN A 298 -35.72 -39.91 -25.66
CA GLN A 298 -35.34 -38.49 -25.69
C GLN A 298 -34.05 -38.30 -24.90
N THR A 299 -33.04 -37.73 -25.54
CA THR A 299 -31.69 -37.60 -24.97
C THR A 299 -31.31 -36.14 -24.95
N SER A 300 -31.03 -35.60 -23.75
CA SER A 300 -30.43 -34.28 -23.56
C SER A 300 -28.92 -34.38 -23.52
N TYR A 301 -28.25 -33.51 -24.26
CA TYR A 301 -26.80 -33.26 -24.16
C TYR A 301 -26.58 -31.92 -23.47
N THR A 302 -25.70 -31.91 -22.47
CA THR A 302 -25.30 -30.71 -21.74
C THR A 302 -23.81 -30.47 -21.91
N LEU A 303 -23.45 -29.30 -22.45
CA LEU A 303 -22.10 -28.76 -22.52
C LEU A 303 -21.86 -27.93 -21.26
N SER A 304 -20.75 -28.20 -20.56
CA SER A 304 -20.30 -27.42 -19.41
C SER A 304 -18.83 -27.06 -19.60
N CYS A 305 -18.52 -25.77 -19.58
CA CYS A 305 -17.14 -25.27 -19.71
C CYS A 305 -16.81 -24.25 -18.63
N ALA A 306 -15.57 -24.32 -18.13
CA ALA A 306 -15.00 -23.34 -17.22
C ALA A 306 -14.08 -22.38 -17.97
N GLY A 307 -14.20 -21.07 -17.70
CA GLY A 307 -13.30 -20.04 -18.20
C GLY A 307 -11.99 -19.97 -17.41
N PHE A 308 -11.16 -18.99 -17.73
CA PHE A 308 -10.00 -18.65 -16.90
C PHE A 308 -10.43 -18.05 -15.55
N SER A 309 -9.57 -18.17 -14.53
CA SER A 309 -9.83 -17.56 -13.22
C SER A 309 -10.01 -16.06 -13.34
N GLY A 310 -11.14 -15.53 -12.88
CA GLY A 310 -11.50 -14.11 -13.00
C GLY A 310 -12.18 -13.72 -14.32
N ALA A 311 -12.40 -14.66 -15.25
CA ALA A 311 -13.13 -14.40 -16.48
C ALA A 311 -14.61 -14.10 -16.20
N ALA A 312 -15.19 -13.22 -17.03
CA ALA A 312 -16.60 -12.90 -17.02
C ALA A 312 -17.22 -13.22 -18.39
N PRO A 313 -18.14 -14.19 -18.50
CA PRO A 313 -18.58 -15.10 -17.43
C PRO A 313 -17.49 -16.10 -17.01
N SER A 314 -17.62 -16.67 -15.81
CA SER A 314 -16.64 -17.66 -15.27
C SER A 314 -16.85 -19.07 -15.83
N SER A 315 -18.03 -19.35 -16.36
CA SER A 315 -18.39 -20.63 -16.98
C SER A 315 -19.55 -20.44 -17.94
N ILE A 316 -19.69 -21.35 -18.89
CA ILE A 316 -20.86 -21.45 -19.77
C ILE A 316 -21.46 -22.84 -19.68
N THR A 317 -22.78 -22.93 -19.81
CA THR A 317 -23.48 -24.21 -19.87
C THR A 317 -24.66 -24.12 -20.83
N GLU A 318 -24.78 -25.09 -21.73
CA GLU A 318 -25.86 -25.20 -22.71
C GLU A 318 -26.41 -26.61 -22.75
N THR A 319 -27.72 -26.73 -22.98
CA THR A 319 -28.38 -28.03 -23.13
C THR A 319 -29.19 -28.05 -24.43
N VAL A 320 -29.06 -29.14 -25.19
CA VAL A 320 -29.85 -29.39 -26.39
C VAL A 320 -30.46 -30.79 -26.35
N ASN A 321 -31.67 -30.93 -26.89
CA ASN A 321 -32.40 -32.19 -26.87
C ASN A 321 -32.43 -32.83 -28.25
N VAL A 322 -32.28 -34.16 -28.27
CA VAL A 322 -32.55 -35.03 -29.41
C VAL A 322 -33.82 -35.80 -29.10
N ASN A 323 -34.79 -35.71 -30.01
CA ASN A 323 -36.08 -36.35 -29.88
C ASN A 323 -36.16 -37.59 -30.77
N ILE A 324 -37.03 -38.53 -30.38
CA ILE A 324 -37.34 -39.71 -31.18
C ILE A 324 -38.68 -39.51 -31.87
N ILE A 325 -38.75 -39.95 -33.13
CA ILE A 325 -40.01 -39.99 -33.87
C ILE A 325 -40.96 -40.97 -33.16
N PRO A 326 -42.13 -40.51 -32.67
CA PRO A 326 -43.06 -41.40 -31.98
C PRO A 326 -43.57 -42.47 -32.94
N VAL A 327 -43.62 -43.72 -32.46
CA VAL A 327 -44.30 -44.81 -33.15
C VAL A 327 -45.75 -44.79 -32.67
N PHE A 328 -46.68 -44.60 -33.60
CA PHE A 328 -48.11 -44.69 -33.30
C PHE A 328 -48.52 -46.18 -33.31
N GLU A 329 -48.97 -46.69 -32.16
CA GLU A 329 -49.70 -47.95 -32.09
C GLU A 329 -51.19 -47.64 -31.91
N GLU A 330 -52.03 -48.08 -32.87
CA GLU A 330 -53.48 -48.13 -32.63
C GLU A 330 -53.77 -49.26 -31.65
N LEU A 331 -54.39 -48.91 -30.51
CA LEU A 331 -54.89 -49.84 -29.50
C LEU A 331 -56.19 -50.52 -29.95
#